data_AF-A0A3N2KQD8-F1
#
_entry.id   AF-A0A3N2KQD8-F1
#
_cell.length_a   1.000
_cell.length_b   1.000
_cell.length_c   1.000
_cell.angle_alpha   90.00
_cell.angle_beta   90.00
_cell.angle_gamma   90.00
#
_symmetry.space_group_name_H-M   'P 1'
#
loop_
_entity.id
_entity.type
_entity.pdbx_description
1 polymer ?
#
loop_
_entity_poly.entity_id
_entity_poly.type
_entity_poly.pdbx_seq_one_letter_code
_entity_poly.pdbx_strand_id
1 'polypeptide(L)'
;MLICLTDNIVKIVARQKLSLLCHFVALETNLLISYSDFKQIDELSTTNDTITIQYFPPYVDANPIIGDRVYLTQNGHRFINDYIFTDRNVTDHKVANKILAAGAHVYEGLDKEIGLENEIKFVGISRILSFSPVNYRSQDLCTNSIMSYMSAIEIATINEGKSDKCDKCGTDLYHITARIKDIATKYLNAYLGKVFSILYSLRSKYLHAGVYSTGFDQGHPRPVFDTDSPNLLVPRSFVVIKLNGKSQNISVSNVREWTTFILRAYYEDVLYNVHITIGDVPDEAGAYYPAVPNRARIESSIPGLEIQGFVLT
;
A
#
# COMPACT_ATOMS: atom_id res chain seq x y z
N MET A 1 32.41 -15.11 20.83
CA MET A 1 31.29 -16.05 21.02
C MET A 1 30.55 -16.12 19.69
N LEU A 2 31.00 -16.98 18.78
CA LEU A 2 30.29 -17.24 17.51
C LEU A 2 29.06 -18.08 17.85
N ILE A 3 27.87 -17.52 17.64
CA ILE A 3 26.65 -18.31 17.70
C ILE A 3 26.59 -19.09 16.38
N CYS A 4 26.92 -20.39 16.42
CA CYS A 4 26.58 -21.31 15.34
C CYS A 4 25.05 -21.37 15.24
N LEU A 5 24.47 -20.60 14.32
CA LEU A 5 23.07 -20.71 13.97
C LEU A 5 22.89 -22.06 13.25
N THR A 6 21.93 -22.86 13.69
CA THR A 6 21.56 -24.10 12.97
C THR A 6 20.89 -23.74 11.64
N ASP A 7 21.00 -24.60 10.62
CA ASP A 7 20.42 -24.37 9.27
C ASP A 7 18.94 -23.94 9.30
N ASN A 8 18.17 -24.43 10.28
CA ASN A 8 16.78 -24.06 10.48
C ASN A 8 16.62 -22.60 10.93
N ILE A 9 17.49 -22.09 11.80
CA ILE A 9 17.45 -20.70 12.27
C ILE A 9 17.81 -19.75 11.11
N VAL A 10 18.82 -20.10 10.31
CA VAL A 10 19.21 -19.32 9.12
C VAL A 10 18.03 -19.19 8.14
N LYS A 11 17.32 -20.30 7.87
CA LYS A 11 16.11 -20.28 7.03
C LYS A 11 14.97 -19.46 7.62
N ILE A 12 14.76 -19.49 8.94
CA ILE A 12 13.73 -18.68 9.59
C ILE A 12 14.04 -17.19 9.45
N VAL A 13 15.28 -16.79 9.73
CA VAL A 13 15.72 -15.39 9.60
C VAL A 13 15.63 -14.91 8.15
N ALA A 14 16.05 -15.74 7.19
CA ALA A 14 15.93 -15.43 5.77
C ALA A 14 14.46 -15.25 5.33
N ARG A 15 13.54 -16.13 5.76
CA ARG A 15 12.09 -15.98 5.51
C ARG A 15 11.54 -14.67 6.09
N GLN A 16 11.94 -14.33 7.31
CA GLN A 16 11.53 -13.07 7.93
C GLN A 16 12.01 -11.86 7.12
N LYS A 17 13.28 -11.83 6.71
CA LYS A 17 13.84 -10.74 5.90
C LYS A 17 13.20 -10.65 4.52
N LEU A 18 12.93 -11.77 3.86
CA LEU A 18 12.20 -11.80 2.59
C LEU A 18 10.76 -11.30 2.73
N SER A 19 10.07 -11.65 3.82
CA SER A 19 8.74 -11.10 4.12
C SER A 19 8.79 -9.59 4.33
N LEU A 20 9.77 -9.09 5.10
CA LEU A 20 9.96 -7.64 5.28
C LEU A 20 10.28 -6.93 3.96
N LEU A 21 11.08 -7.56 3.09
CA LEU A 21 11.35 -7.06 1.76
C LEU A 21 10.05 -6.96 0.93
N CYS A 22 9.25 -8.04 0.86
CA CYS A 22 7.98 -8.02 0.14
C CYS A 22 7.03 -6.94 0.64
N HIS A 23 6.91 -6.76 1.96
CA HIS A 23 6.10 -5.71 2.56
C HIS A 23 6.59 -4.31 2.20
N PHE A 24 7.90 -4.08 2.26
CA PHE A 24 8.47 -2.79 1.91
C PHE A 24 8.35 -2.50 0.42
N VAL A 25 8.63 -3.48 -0.44
CA VAL A 25 8.53 -3.29 -1.89
C VAL A 25 7.08 -3.09 -2.31
N ALA A 26 6.10 -3.73 -1.67
CA ALA A 26 4.68 -3.44 -1.89
C ALA A 26 4.32 -1.97 -1.62
N LEU A 27 4.83 -1.41 -0.51
CA LEU A 27 4.70 0.02 -0.18
C LEU A 27 5.42 0.90 -1.21
N GLU A 28 6.65 0.53 -1.57
CA GLU A 28 7.53 1.32 -2.42
C GLU A 28 7.15 1.29 -3.90
N THR A 29 6.47 0.23 -4.36
CA THR A 29 6.24 -0.02 -5.80
C THR A 29 4.77 -0.18 -6.20
N ASN A 30 3.84 -0.32 -5.24
CA ASN A 30 2.46 -0.79 -5.46
C ASN A 30 2.34 -2.24 -5.98
N LEU A 31 3.44 -2.99 -6.06
CA LEU A 31 3.44 -4.36 -6.60
C LEU A 31 3.34 -5.40 -5.50
N LEU A 32 2.49 -6.41 -5.71
CA LEU A 32 2.47 -7.60 -4.86
C LEU A 32 3.57 -8.56 -5.30
N ILE A 33 4.63 -8.67 -4.51
CA ILE A 33 5.77 -9.57 -4.78
C ILE A 33 5.77 -10.70 -3.75
N SER A 34 5.82 -11.93 -4.22
CA SER A 34 5.99 -13.11 -3.38
C SER A 34 7.31 -13.82 -3.70
N TYR A 35 7.74 -14.70 -2.80
CA TYR A 35 8.93 -15.53 -2.99
C TYR A 35 8.56 -17.01 -2.78
N SER A 36 9.20 -17.88 -3.57
CA SER A 36 9.11 -19.33 -3.42
C SER A 36 10.16 -19.85 -2.42
N ASP A 37 10.19 -21.17 -2.19
CA ASP A 37 11.19 -21.78 -1.34
C ASP A 37 12.62 -21.50 -1.88
N PHE A 38 13.47 -20.98 -1.01
CA PHE A 38 14.86 -20.64 -1.32
C PHE A 38 15.85 -21.68 -0.81
N LYS A 39 17.00 -21.77 -1.48
CA LYS A 39 18.12 -22.64 -1.09
C LYS A 39 19.25 -21.79 -0.54
N GLN A 40 19.91 -22.29 0.51
CA GLN A 40 21.16 -21.70 0.97
C GLN A 40 22.24 -22.01 -0.06
N ILE A 41 23.01 -21.00 -0.43
CA ILE A 41 24.15 -21.10 -1.34
C ILE A 41 25.38 -20.71 -0.52
N ASP A 42 26.42 -21.54 -0.55
CA ASP A 42 27.63 -21.34 0.26
C ASP A 42 28.63 -20.36 -0.39
N GLU A 43 28.47 -20.06 -1.67
CA GLU A 43 29.33 -19.14 -2.43
C GLU A 43 28.72 -17.73 -2.48
N LEU A 44 29.44 -16.76 -1.91
CA LEU A 44 29.21 -15.34 -2.16
C LEU A 44 29.65 -15.04 -3.60
N SER A 45 28.68 -14.90 -4.51
CA SER A 45 28.94 -14.34 -5.83
C SER A 45 29.40 -12.89 -5.67
N THR A 46 30.72 -12.66 -5.86
CA THR A 46 31.29 -11.31 -5.96
C THR A 46 30.70 -10.61 -7.16
N THR A 47 29.90 -9.58 -6.93
CA THR A 47 29.52 -8.62 -7.98
C THR A 47 30.77 -7.85 -8.38
N ASN A 48 31.44 -8.30 -9.42
CA ASN A 48 32.17 -7.38 -10.28
C ASN A 48 31.13 -6.73 -11.15
N ASP A 49 30.84 -5.45 -10.93
CA ASP A 49 30.54 -4.47 -11.99
C ASP A 49 30.20 -3.12 -11.37
N THR A 50 30.78 -2.06 -11.94
CA THR A 50 30.35 -0.67 -11.77
C THR A 50 28.95 -0.51 -12.38
N ILE A 51 27.92 -0.99 -11.68
CA ILE A 51 26.53 -0.82 -12.08
C ILE A 51 26.14 0.62 -11.75
N THR A 52 25.90 1.44 -12.77
CA THR A 52 25.24 2.73 -12.59
C THR A 52 23.80 2.48 -12.16
N ILE A 53 23.51 2.65 -10.87
CA ILE A 53 22.16 2.44 -10.34
C ILE A 53 21.27 3.56 -10.86
N GLN A 54 20.20 3.17 -11.56
CA GLN A 54 19.13 4.07 -11.97
C GLN A 54 18.00 3.99 -10.94
N TYR A 55 17.44 5.14 -10.57
CA TYR A 55 16.36 5.24 -9.60
C TYR A 55 15.10 5.81 -10.25
N PHE A 56 13.94 5.36 -9.77
CA PHE A 56 12.66 5.89 -10.22
C PHE A 56 12.36 7.23 -9.51
N PRO A 57 11.89 8.27 -10.22
CA PRO A 57 11.46 9.51 -9.58
C PRO A 57 10.20 9.29 -8.73
N PRO A 58 9.87 10.23 -7.82
CA PRO A 58 8.62 10.17 -7.06
C PRO A 58 7.38 10.10 -7.96
N TYR A 59 6.38 9.31 -7.54
CA TYR A 59 5.18 9.05 -8.34
C TYR A 59 3.96 8.73 -7.46
N VAL A 60 2.76 9.00 -8.01
CA VAL A 60 1.47 8.64 -7.39
C VAL A 60 0.84 7.45 -8.11
N ASP A 61 0.50 7.63 -9.38
CA ASP A 61 -0.31 6.71 -10.18
C ASP A 61 0.55 5.93 -11.20
N ALA A 62 1.59 5.26 -10.72
CA ALA A 62 2.49 4.46 -11.57
C ALA A 62 2.89 3.13 -10.92
N ASN A 63 3.31 2.20 -11.77
CA ASN A 63 4.18 1.10 -11.36
C ASN A 63 5.58 1.48 -11.83
N PRO A 64 6.61 1.43 -10.97
CA PRO A 64 7.96 1.82 -11.34
C PRO A 64 8.63 0.72 -12.18
N ILE A 65 8.04 0.40 -13.33
CA ILE A 65 8.47 -0.64 -14.24
C ILE A 65 8.93 0.01 -15.54
N ILE A 66 10.18 -0.22 -15.93
CA ILE A 66 10.71 0.20 -17.23
C ILE A 66 11.26 -1.05 -17.92
N GLY A 67 10.63 -1.44 -19.02
CA GLY A 67 10.92 -2.71 -19.69
C GLY A 67 10.48 -3.89 -18.83
N ASP A 68 11.42 -4.76 -18.48
CA ASP A 68 11.22 -5.96 -17.66
C ASP A 68 11.67 -5.80 -16.20
N ARG A 69 12.06 -4.59 -15.79
CA ARG A 69 12.67 -4.29 -14.49
C ARG A 69 11.79 -3.42 -13.61
N VAL A 70 11.78 -3.74 -12.31
CA VAL A 70 11.19 -2.92 -11.25
C VAL A 70 12.26 -1.99 -10.69
N TYR A 71 11.95 -0.71 -10.59
CA TYR A 71 12.82 0.34 -10.06
C TYR A 71 12.34 0.75 -8.67
N LEU A 72 13.28 1.18 -7.84
CA LEU A 72 13.02 1.77 -6.53
C LEU A 72 13.44 3.24 -6.56
N THR A 73 12.94 4.03 -5.64
CA THR A 73 13.55 5.34 -5.37
C THR A 73 14.93 5.14 -4.76
N GLN A 74 15.76 6.19 -4.79
CA GLN A 74 17.06 6.18 -4.15
C GLN A 74 16.97 5.91 -2.65
N ASN A 75 15.99 6.54 -1.99
CA ASN A 75 15.74 6.38 -0.56
C ASN A 75 15.13 5.00 -0.23
N GLY A 76 14.32 4.45 -1.13
CA GLY A 76 13.81 3.08 -1.02
C GLY A 76 14.93 2.04 -1.08
N HIS A 77 15.86 2.16 -2.03
CA HIS A 77 17.05 1.30 -2.08
C HIS A 77 17.90 1.43 -0.81
N ARG A 78 18.11 2.65 -0.33
CA ARG A 78 18.82 2.90 0.94
C ARG A 78 18.11 2.27 2.14
N PHE A 79 16.78 2.35 2.21
CA PHE A 79 15.98 1.77 3.29
C PHE A 79 16.17 0.25 3.41
N ILE A 80 16.21 -0.44 2.26
CA ILE A 80 16.42 -1.89 2.22
C ILE A 80 17.76 -2.27 2.88
N ASN A 81 18.83 -1.54 2.55
CA ASN A 81 20.16 -1.79 3.11
C ASN A 81 20.24 -1.39 4.59
N ASP A 82 19.69 -0.23 4.94
CA ASP A 82 19.80 0.35 6.29
C ASP A 82 18.94 -0.40 7.32
N TYR A 83 17.82 -1.02 6.90
CA TYR A 83 16.82 -1.57 7.84
C TYR A 83 16.36 -3.01 7.58
N ILE A 84 16.50 -3.57 6.38
CA ILE A 84 16.03 -4.94 6.09
C ILE A 84 17.19 -5.93 6.09
N PHE A 85 18.23 -5.65 5.30
CA PHE A 85 19.42 -6.50 5.19
C PHE A 85 20.56 -6.04 6.10
N THR A 86 20.24 -5.86 7.39
CA THR A 86 21.25 -5.57 8.41
C THR A 86 21.80 -6.86 9.03
N ASP A 87 22.94 -6.79 9.73
CA ASP A 87 23.50 -7.93 10.47
C ASP A 87 22.59 -8.39 11.63
N ARG A 88 21.59 -7.58 12.00
CA ARG A 88 20.62 -7.89 13.06
C ARG A 88 19.39 -8.61 12.47
N ASN A 89 18.74 -9.43 13.30
CA ASN A 89 17.55 -10.18 12.91
C ASN A 89 16.31 -9.29 12.78
N VAL A 90 16.24 -8.19 13.54
CA VAL A 90 15.14 -7.21 13.52
C VAL A 90 15.75 -5.82 13.57
N THR A 91 15.18 -4.88 12.82
CA THR A 91 15.57 -3.47 12.92
C THR A 91 15.20 -2.95 14.30
N ASP A 92 16.15 -2.36 15.03
CA ASP A 92 15.85 -1.74 16.33
C ASP A 92 15.27 -0.31 16.19
N HIS A 93 15.27 0.21 14.96
CA HIS A 93 14.81 1.55 14.67
C HIS A 93 13.28 1.65 14.73
N LYS A 94 12.79 2.36 15.75
CA LYS A 94 11.35 2.47 16.05
C LYS A 94 10.51 2.92 14.86
N VAL A 95 10.94 3.94 14.12
CA VAL A 95 10.19 4.47 12.96
C VAL A 95 10.18 3.46 11.81
N ALA A 96 11.35 2.98 11.36
CA ALA A 96 11.44 1.98 10.31
C ALA A 96 10.61 0.71 10.61
N ASN A 97 10.54 0.24 11.86
CA ASN A 97 9.64 -0.86 12.24
C ASN A 97 8.16 -0.54 12.00
N LYS A 98 7.74 0.70 12.24
CA LYS A 98 6.36 1.14 11.95
C LYS A 98 6.10 1.25 10.45
N ILE A 99 7.10 1.66 9.66
CA ILE A 99 7.03 1.66 8.20
C ILE A 99 6.91 0.23 7.66
N LEU A 100 7.72 -0.71 8.16
CA LEU A 100 7.64 -2.12 7.78
C LEU A 100 6.29 -2.75 8.16
N ALA A 101 5.76 -2.41 9.35
CA ALA A 101 4.41 -2.82 9.75
C ALA A 101 3.32 -2.19 8.86
N ALA A 102 3.49 -0.94 8.44
CA ALA A 102 2.60 -0.31 7.47
C ALA A 102 2.67 -1.02 6.10
N GLY A 103 3.87 -1.40 5.66
CA GLY A 103 4.08 -2.19 4.45
C GLY A 103 3.37 -3.55 4.49
N ALA A 104 3.30 -4.20 5.66
CA ALA A 104 2.53 -5.44 5.82
C ALA A 104 1.04 -5.22 5.58
N HIS A 105 0.48 -4.11 6.07
CA HIS A 105 -0.91 -3.74 5.78
C HIS A 105 -1.10 -3.37 4.31
N VAL A 106 -0.16 -2.68 3.66
CA VAL A 106 -0.23 -2.41 2.21
C VAL A 106 -0.25 -3.72 1.42
N TYR A 107 0.64 -4.66 1.77
CA TYR A 107 0.71 -5.98 1.16
C TYR A 107 -0.61 -6.75 1.26
N GLU A 108 -1.21 -6.76 2.46
CA GLU A 108 -2.53 -7.38 2.68
C GLU A 108 -3.65 -6.68 1.88
N GLY A 109 -3.60 -5.35 1.76
CA GLY A 109 -4.56 -4.58 0.97
C GLY A 109 -4.51 -4.91 -0.52
N LEU A 110 -3.29 -5.05 -1.06
CA LEU A 110 -3.02 -5.47 -2.43
C LEU A 110 -3.51 -6.89 -2.71
N ASP A 111 -3.22 -7.84 -1.83
CA ASP A 111 -3.67 -9.24 -1.96
C ASP A 111 -5.20 -9.34 -2.06
N LYS A 112 -5.92 -8.57 -1.25
CA LYS A 112 -7.38 -8.47 -1.30
C LYS A 112 -7.88 -7.75 -2.56
N GLU A 113 -7.14 -6.75 -3.02
CA GLU A 113 -7.49 -5.97 -4.22
C GLU A 113 -7.40 -6.82 -5.50
N ILE A 114 -6.46 -7.76 -5.59
CA ILE A 114 -6.38 -8.72 -6.71
C ILE A 114 -7.70 -9.50 -6.85
N GLY A 115 -8.37 -9.82 -5.75
CA GLY A 115 -9.69 -10.46 -5.78
C GLY A 115 -10.80 -9.62 -6.41
N LEU A 116 -10.57 -8.32 -6.62
CA LEU A 116 -11.45 -7.38 -7.32
C LEU A 116 -11.16 -7.29 -8.83
N GLU A 117 -10.02 -7.80 -9.33
CA GLU A 117 -9.48 -7.53 -10.68
C GLU A 117 -10.20 -8.21 -11.86
N ASN A 118 -11.35 -8.84 -11.64
CA ASN A 118 -12.20 -9.30 -12.75
C ASN A 118 -13.04 -8.16 -13.39
N GLU A 119 -12.72 -6.89 -13.11
CA GLU A 119 -13.44 -5.72 -13.61
C GLU A 119 -12.79 -5.12 -14.86
N ILE A 120 -13.44 -5.25 -16.02
CA ILE A 120 -13.08 -4.50 -17.24
C ILE A 120 -13.57 -3.06 -17.09
N LYS A 121 -12.65 -2.10 -16.92
CA LYS A 121 -12.98 -0.67 -16.77
C LYS A 121 -12.71 0.09 -18.07
N PHE A 122 -13.70 0.81 -18.56
CA PHE A 122 -13.58 1.83 -19.60
C PHE A 122 -13.71 3.21 -18.95
N VAL A 123 -12.63 3.99 -19.00
CA VAL A 123 -12.57 5.35 -18.44
C VAL A 123 -12.70 6.35 -19.59
N GLY A 124 -13.87 6.99 -19.70
CA GLY A 124 -14.10 8.13 -20.58
C GLY A 124 -13.98 9.46 -19.83
N ILE A 125 -13.92 10.57 -20.58
CA ILE A 125 -13.71 11.95 -20.07
C ILE A 125 -14.68 12.34 -18.94
N SER A 126 -15.89 11.78 -18.90
CA SER A 126 -16.90 12.09 -17.88
C SER A 126 -17.55 10.87 -17.23
N ARG A 127 -17.15 9.63 -17.60
CA ARG A 127 -17.84 8.41 -17.17
C ARG A 127 -16.87 7.24 -17.07
N ILE A 128 -17.11 6.40 -16.07
CA ILE A 128 -16.43 5.11 -15.91
C ILE A 128 -17.47 4.02 -16.14
N LEU A 129 -17.17 3.07 -17.02
CA LEU A 129 -18.02 1.91 -17.30
C LEU A 129 -17.23 0.66 -16.89
N SER A 130 -17.71 -0.09 -15.89
CA SER A 130 -17.05 -1.29 -15.38
C SER A 130 -17.91 -2.53 -15.67
N PHE A 131 -17.34 -3.57 -16.26
CA PHE A 131 -17.94 -4.89 -16.40
C PHE A 131 -17.25 -5.87 -15.45
N SER A 132 -18.01 -6.48 -14.55
CA SER A 132 -17.52 -7.52 -13.64
C SER A 132 -18.34 -8.79 -13.83
N PRO A 133 -17.74 -9.99 -13.84
CA PRO A 133 -18.50 -11.18 -13.48
C PRO A 133 -19.06 -10.97 -12.07
N VAL A 134 -20.26 -11.49 -11.81
CA VAL A 134 -20.92 -11.36 -10.50
C VAL A 134 -20.06 -12.09 -9.46
N ASN A 135 -19.21 -11.35 -8.75
CA ASN A 135 -18.41 -11.86 -7.65
C ASN A 135 -19.01 -11.40 -6.32
N TYR A 136 -19.59 -12.37 -5.61
CA TYR A 136 -20.29 -12.21 -4.34
C TYR A 136 -19.39 -11.69 -3.20
N ARG A 137 -18.06 -11.73 -3.36
CA ARG A 137 -17.07 -11.32 -2.32
C ARG A 137 -16.59 -9.87 -2.44
N SER A 138 -17.06 -9.11 -3.43
CA SER A 138 -16.53 -7.78 -3.74
C SER A 138 -16.68 -6.76 -2.60
N GLN A 139 -17.72 -6.85 -1.79
CA GLN A 139 -17.96 -5.96 -0.63
C GLN A 139 -16.94 -6.19 0.49
N ASP A 140 -16.69 -7.45 0.85
CA ASP A 140 -15.72 -7.84 1.87
C ASP A 140 -14.31 -7.46 1.42
N LEU A 141 -13.96 -7.79 0.17
CA LEU A 141 -12.65 -7.48 -0.40
C LEU A 141 -12.41 -5.96 -0.45
N CYS A 142 -13.37 -5.18 -0.96
CA CYS A 142 -13.28 -3.72 -1.00
C CYS A 142 -13.13 -3.11 0.40
N THR A 143 -13.98 -3.53 1.34
CA THR A 143 -13.91 -3.07 2.73
C THR A 143 -12.56 -3.41 3.32
N ASN A 144 -12.12 -4.67 3.21
CA ASN A 144 -10.88 -5.14 3.79
C ASN A 144 -9.64 -4.50 3.17
N SER A 145 -9.62 -4.20 1.87
CA SER A 145 -8.53 -3.45 1.23
C SER A 145 -8.43 -2.03 1.81
N ILE A 146 -9.56 -1.31 1.93
CA ILE A 146 -9.59 0.03 2.53
C ILE A 146 -9.18 -0.02 3.99
N MET A 147 -9.61 -1.06 4.73
CA MET A 147 -9.20 -1.26 6.13
C MET A 147 -7.69 -1.36 6.23
N SER A 148 -7.09 -2.20 5.38
CA SER A 148 -5.65 -2.42 5.32
C SER A 148 -4.91 -1.12 4.98
N TYR A 149 -5.31 -0.38 3.94
CA TYR A 149 -4.67 0.89 3.58
C TYR A 149 -4.77 1.98 4.66
N MET A 150 -5.94 2.15 5.29
CA MET A 150 -6.08 3.09 6.41
C MET A 150 -5.25 2.67 7.63
N SER A 151 -5.17 1.36 7.91
CA SER A 151 -4.36 0.82 9.01
C SER A 151 -2.86 1.04 8.77
N ALA A 152 -2.42 1.01 7.51
CA ALA A 152 -1.03 1.30 7.14
C ALA A 152 -0.63 2.73 7.52
N ILE A 153 -1.46 3.73 7.21
CA ILE A 153 -1.19 5.13 7.62
C ILE A 153 -1.27 5.26 9.15
N GLU A 154 -2.27 4.63 9.77
CA GLU A 154 -2.44 4.67 11.22
C GLU A 154 -1.20 4.19 11.97
N ILE A 155 -0.62 3.06 11.57
CA ILE A 155 0.54 2.47 12.24
C ILE A 155 1.83 3.25 11.94
N ALA A 156 2.03 3.69 10.70
CA ALA A 156 3.22 4.48 10.33
C ALA A 156 3.30 5.78 11.12
N THR A 157 2.15 6.41 11.36
CA THR A 157 2.02 7.74 11.98
C THR A 157 1.71 7.67 13.48
N ILE A 158 1.83 6.50 14.12
CA ILE A 158 1.40 6.30 15.52
C ILE A 158 2.07 7.29 16.49
N ASN A 159 3.31 7.69 16.21
CA ASN A 159 4.10 8.59 17.05
C ASN A 159 3.85 10.09 16.78
N GLU A 160 3.11 10.44 15.71
CA GLU A 160 2.81 11.83 15.33
C GLU A 160 1.57 12.39 16.07
N GLY A 161 0.91 11.57 16.90
CA GLY A 161 -0.28 11.98 17.64
C GLY A 161 0.07 12.83 18.85
N LYS A 162 -0.54 14.03 18.96
CA LYS A 162 -0.71 14.69 20.25
C LYS A 162 -1.76 13.90 21.04
N SER A 163 -1.40 13.35 22.21
CA SER A 163 -2.40 12.77 23.11
C SER A 163 -3.04 13.93 23.88
N ASP A 164 -4.31 14.15 23.63
CA ASP A 164 -5.13 14.92 24.56
C ASP A 164 -5.64 13.95 25.62
N LYS A 165 -5.86 14.40 26.85
CA LYS A 165 -6.45 13.57 27.90
C LYS A 165 -7.87 14.01 28.13
N CYS A 166 -8.78 13.05 28.30
CA CYS A 166 -10.13 13.36 28.71
C CYS A 166 -10.12 14.06 30.07
N ASP A 167 -10.66 15.27 30.14
CA ASP A 167 -10.71 16.08 31.36
C ASP A 167 -11.40 15.39 32.55
N LYS A 168 -12.25 14.37 32.28
CA LYS A 168 -13.01 13.65 33.30
C LYS A 168 -12.35 12.36 33.80
N CYS A 169 -11.75 11.58 32.90
CA CYS A 169 -11.22 10.25 33.24
C CYS A 169 -9.72 10.10 33.00
N GLY A 170 -9.06 11.12 32.44
CA GLY A 170 -7.63 11.10 32.16
C GLY A 170 -7.20 10.13 31.04
N THR A 171 -8.15 9.44 30.39
CA THR A 171 -7.88 8.55 29.26
C THR A 171 -7.36 9.35 28.07
N ASP A 172 -6.34 8.83 27.39
CA ASP A 172 -5.82 9.41 26.16
C ASP A 172 -6.89 9.40 25.05
N LEU A 173 -7.24 10.59 24.57
CA LEU A 173 -8.08 10.85 23.40
C LEU A 173 -7.20 10.83 22.16
N TYR A 174 -7.19 9.71 21.46
CA TYR A 174 -6.48 9.60 20.20
C TYR A 174 -7.35 10.17 19.07
N HIS A 175 -6.99 11.35 18.59
CA HIS A 175 -7.60 11.96 17.41
C HIS A 175 -7.09 11.33 16.11
N ILE A 176 -7.20 10.00 15.98
CA ILE A 176 -6.62 9.22 14.86
C ILE A 176 -7.16 9.72 13.52
N THR A 177 -8.46 9.97 13.43
CA THR A 177 -9.10 10.52 12.23
C THR A 177 -8.50 11.89 11.83
N ALA A 178 -8.23 12.75 12.82
CA ALA A 178 -7.62 14.05 12.57
C ALA A 178 -6.18 13.89 12.10
N ARG A 179 -5.39 13.02 12.76
CA ARG A 179 -4.03 12.70 12.34
C ARG A 179 -3.96 12.21 10.90
N ILE A 180 -4.83 11.27 10.52
CA ILE A 180 -4.89 10.74 9.16
C ILE A 180 -5.27 11.84 8.15
N LYS A 181 -6.24 12.69 8.50
CA LYS A 181 -6.60 13.85 7.69
C LYS A 181 -5.42 14.81 7.51
N ASP A 182 -4.69 15.11 8.58
CA ASP A 182 -3.60 16.08 8.59
C ASP A 182 -2.40 15.56 7.80
N ILE A 183 -2.06 14.28 7.96
CA ILE A 183 -1.02 13.60 7.17
C ILE A 183 -1.39 13.57 5.68
N ALA A 184 -2.62 13.19 5.34
CA ALA A 184 -3.08 13.23 3.96
C ALA A 184 -3.11 14.65 3.39
N THR A 185 -3.42 15.66 4.21
CA THR A 185 -3.36 17.08 3.81
C THR A 185 -1.93 17.54 3.56
N LYS A 186 -0.98 17.09 4.40
CA LYS A 186 0.44 17.45 4.32
C LYS A 186 1.08 16.99 3.01
N TYR A 187 0.90 15.71 2.66
CA TYR A 187 1.60 15.13 1.49
C TYR A 187 0.78 15.21 0.20
N LEU A 188 -0.56 15.20 0.29
CA LEU A 188 -1.43 15.33 -0.88
C LEU A 188 -1.97 16.76 -0.96
N ASN A 189 -3.18 16.99 -0.46
CA ASN A 189 -3.81 18.30 -0.41
C ASN A 189 -5.02 18.29 0.54
N ALA A 190 -5.55 19.47 0.85
CA ALA A 190 -6.68 19.63 1.77
C ALA A 190 -7.97 18.92 1.31
N TYR A 191 -8.15 18.70 0.00
CA TYR A 191 -9.28 17.96 -0.53
C TYR A 191 -9.15 16.47 -0.19
N LEU A 192 -8.00 15.86 -0.50
CA LEU A 192 -7.73 14.45 -0.19
C LEU A 192 -7.67 14.21 1.32
N GLY A 193 -7.22 15.18 2.13
CA GLY A 193 -7.36 15.12 3.58
C GLY A 193 -8.79 14.86 4.06
N LYS A 194 -9.79 15.54 3.47
CA LYS A 194 -11.21 15.30 3.80
C LYS A 194 -11.68 13.92 3.34
N VAL A 195 -11.22 13.45 2.18
CA VAL A 195 -11.50 12.09 1.68
C VAL A 195 -11.02 11.05 2.67
N PHE A 196 -9.75 11.13 3.11
CA PHE A 196 -9.15 10.21 4.08
C PHE A 196 -9.85 10.25 5.45
N SER A 197 -10.31 11.41 5.89
CA SER A 197 -11.13 11.53 7.10
C SER A 197 -12.43 10.71 7.01
N ILE A 198 -13.07 10.70 5.83
CA ILE A 198 -14.31 9.93 5.60
C ILE A 198 -13.99 8.44 5.48
N LEU A 199 -12.95 8.07 4.70
CA LEU A 199 -12.51 6.68 4.55
C LEU A 199 -12.15 6.04 5.90
N TYR A 200 -11.46 6.78 6.77
CA TYR A 200 -11.15 6.31 8.11
C TYR A 200 -12.40 6.13 8.98
N SER A 201 -13.40 7.01 8.82
CA SER A 201 -14.68 6.88 9.52
C SER A 201 -15.44 5.62 9.07
N LEU A 202 -15.36 5.25 7.79
CA LEU A 202 -15.91 3.98 7.29
C LEU A 202 -15.19 2.79 7.91
N ARG A 203 -13.86 2.86 8.03
CA ARG A 203 -13.08 1.84 8.75
C ARG A 203 -13.50 1.67 10.20
N SER A 204 -13.58 2.77 10.93
CA SER A 204 -13.99 2.78 12.33
C SER A 204 -15.39 2.17 12.49
N LYS A 205 -16.34 2.52 11.60
CA LYS A 205 -17.68 1.93 11.60
C LYS A 205 -17.68 0.42 11.36
N TYR A 206 -16.90 -0.09 10.40
CA TYR A 206 -16.80 -1.53 10.17
C TYR A 206 -16.28 -2.26 11.40
N LEU A 207 -15.18 -1.78 11.99
CA LEU A 207 -14.56 -2.40 13.17
C LEU A 207 -15.46 -2.41 14.41
N HIS A 208 -16.28 -1.37 14.60
CA HIS A 208 -17.11 -1.23 15.81
C HIS A 208 -18.56 -1.71 15.65
N ALA A 209 -19.11 -1.64 14.44
CA ALA A 209 -20.53 -1.93 14.19
C ALA A 209 -20.75 -3.04 13.15
N GLY A 210 -19.69 -3.61 12.56
CA GLY A 210 -19.80 -4.62 11.50
C GLY A 210 -20.39 -4.08 10.20
N VAL A 211 -20.45 -2.76 10.03
CA VAL A 211 -21.07 -2.11 8.87
C VAL A 211 -20.03 -2.00 7.75
N TYR A 212 -20.26 -2.72 6.64
CA TYR A 212 -19.40 -2.69 5.46
C TYR A 212 -19.30 -1.29 4.85
N SER A 213 -18.19 -1.03 4.14
CA SER A 213 -17.93 0.26 3.48
C SER A 213 -18.74 0.44 2.19
N THR A 214 -19.41 -0.61 1.71
CA THR A 214 -20.33 -0.60 0.58
C THR A 214 -21.64 -1.26 0.99
N GLY A 215 -22.78 -0.85 0.42
CA GLY A 215 -24.07 -1.52 0.58
C GLY A 215 -24.32 -2.45 -0.61
N PHE A 216 -24.56 -3.73 -0.34
CA PHE A 216 -25.04 -4.67 -1.35
C PHE A 216 -25.97 -5.71 -0.75
N ASP A 217 -27.19 -5.80 -1.29
CA ASP A 217 -28.11 -6.91 -1.05
C ASP A 217 -27.76 -8.06 -2.02
N GLN A 218 -27.37 -9.19 -1.44
CA GLN A 218 -26.68 -10.29 -2.11
C GLN A 218 -27.62 -11.30 -2.80
N GLY A 219 -28.93 -11.09 -2.77
CA GLY A 219 -29.90 -12.09 -3.23
C GLY A 219 -30.16 -12.13 -4.74
N HIS A 220 -30.17 -10.99 -5.45
CA HIS A 220 -30.88 -10.89 -6.74
C HIS A 220 -30.09 -10.13 -7.83
N PRO A 221 -29.99 -10.66 -9.07
CA PRO A 221 -29.35 -9.98 -10.21
C PRO A 221 -30.27 -8.94 -10.85
N ARG A 222 -30.90 -8.09 -10.04
CA ARG A 222 -31.67 -6.93 -10.53
C ARG A 222 -30.82 -5.67 -10.36
N PRO A 223 -31.08 -4.59 -11.11
CA PRO A 223 -30.54 -3.27 -10.76
C PRO A 223 -31.02 -2.93 -9.35
N VAL A 224 -30.12 -3.01 -8.36
CA VAL A 224 -30.42 -2.65 -6.97
C VAL A 224 -30.05 -1.19 -6.78
N PHE A 225 -31.01 -0.39 -6.34
CA PHE A 225 -30.72 0.93 -5.80
C PHE A 225 -30.32 0.77 -4.33
N ASP A 226 -29.14 1.23 -3.97
CA ASP A 226 -28.68 1.23 -2.59
C ASP A 226 -29.08 2.57 -1.94
N THR A 227 -30.12 2.57 -1.11
CA THR A 227 -30.60 3.79 -0.43
C THR A 227 -29.60 4.36 0.57
N ASP A 228 -28.65 3.53 1.04
CA ASP A 228 -27.61 3.94 1.97
C ASP A 228 -26.39 4.51 1.21
N SER A 229 -26.27 4.23 -0.09
CA SER A 229 -25.26 4.83 -0.96
C SER A 229 -25.67 6.26 -1.37
N PRO A 230 -24.78 7.26 -1.19
CA PRO A 230 -25.05 8.66 -1.56
C PRO A 230 -25.47 8.88 -3.03
N ASN A 231 -25.20 7.95 -3.95
CA ASN A 231 -25.57 8.06 -5.37
C ASN A 231 -26.65 7.05 -5.78
N LEU A 232 -27.23 6.31 -4.84
CA LEU A 232 -28.22 5.25 -5.07
C LEU A 232 -27.71 4.05 -5.89
N LEU A 233 -26.42 3.98 -6.19
CA LEU A 233 -25.80 2.88 -6.93
C LEU A 233 -25.07 1.96 -5.95
N VAL A 234 -25.15 0.65 -6.20
CA VAL A 234 -24.29 -0.35 -5.55
C VAL A 234 -22.85 -0.16 -6.02
N PRO A 235 -21.92 0.24 -5.15
CA PRO A 235 -20.55 0.41 -5.56
C PRO A 235 -19.81 -0.93 -5.56
N ARG A 236 -19.21 -1.28 -6.71
CA ARG A 236 -18.35 -2.47 -6.89
C ARG A 236 -16.92 -2.01 -7.11
N SER A 237 -15.99 -2.41 -6.25
CA SER A 237 -14.59 -1.92 -6.27
C SER A 237 -14.43 -0.39 -6.10
N PHE A 238 -15.51 0.29 -5.72
CA PHE A 238 -15.54 1.70 -5.34
C PHE A 238 -16.16 1.83 -3.95
N VAL A 239 -15.93 2.98 -3.34
CA VAL A 239 -16.69 3.46 -2.19
C VAL A 239 -17.32 4.79 -2.56
N VAL A 240 -18.59 4.96 -2.20
CA VAL A 240 -19.30 6.21 -2.43
C VAL A 240 -19.22 7.05 -1.17
N ILE A 241 -18.56 8.20 -1.27
CA ILE A 241 -18.46 9.17 -0.20
C ILE A 241 -19.30 10.40 -0.51
N LYS A 242 -19.82 11.05 0.54
CA LYS A 242 -20.49 12.35 0.42
C LYS A 242 -19.54 13.45 0.88
N LEU A 243 -19.11 14.29 -0.04
CA LEU A 243 -18.19 15.40 0.23
C LEU A 243 -18.79 16.70 -0.29
N ASN A 244 -18.90 17.71 0.59
CA ASN A 244 -19.51 19.02 0.27
C ASN A 244 -20.88 18.91 -0.42
N GLY A 245 -21.71 17.97 0.04
CA GLY A 245 -23.06 17.73 -0.53
C GLY A 245 -23.09 16.97 -1.86
N LYS A 246 -21.94 16.64 -2.45
CA LYS A 246 -21.84 15.85 -3.68
C LYS A 246 -21.38 14.42 -3.38
N SER A 247 -21.97 13.47 -4.09
CA SER A 247 -21.58 12.06 -4.04
C SER A 247 -20.41 11.82 -4.98
N GLN A 248 -19.37 11.15 -4.48
CA GLN A 248 -18.15 10.85 -5.23
C GLN A 248 -17.83 9.37 -5.11
N ASN A 249 -17.43 8.77 -6.23
CA ASN A 249 -16.98 7.40 -6.28
C ASN A 249 -15.46 7.39 -6.19
N ILE A 250 -14.91 6.72 -5.18
CA ILE A 250 -13.47 6.55 -4.99
C ILE A 250 -13.15 5.08 -5.22
N SER A 251 -12.24 4.77 -6.13
CA SER A 251 -11.82 3.39 -6.38
C SER A 251 -10.88 2.92 -5.27
N VAL A 252 -10.84 1.61 -5.02
CA VAL A 252 -9.85 1.02 -4.10
C VAL A 252 -8.42 1.30 -4.58
N SER A 253 -8.18 1.26 -5.89
CA SER A 253 -6.87 1.52 -6.50
C SER A 253 -6.38 2.96 -6.26
N ASN A 254 -7.27 3.95 -6.29
CA ASN A 254 -6.91 5.32 -5.93
C ASN A 254 -6.54 5.41 -4.44
N VAL A 255 -7.29 4.72 -3.57
CA VAL A 255 -6.96 4.67 -2.13
C VAL A 255 -5.59 4.05 -1.91
N ARG A 256 -5.24 2.98 -2.65
CA ARG A 256 -3.90 2.38 -2.68
C ARG A 256 -2.85 3.40 -3.07
N GLU A 257 -2.97 4.01 -4.25
CA GLU A 257 -1.98 4.95 -4.82
C GLU A 257 -1.72 6.14 -3.90
N TRP A 258 -2.78 6.74 -3.38
CA TRP A 258 -2.66 7.84 -2.42
C TRP A 258 -2.05 7.39 -1.10
N THR A 259 -2.41 6.20 -0.62
CA THR A 259 -1.87 5.66 0.64
C THR A 259 -0.39 5.36 0.53
N THR A 260 0.04 4.67 -0.53
CA THR A 260 1.45 4.32 -0.72
C THR A 260 2.28 5.56 -1.01
N PHE A 261 1.76 6.54 -1.75
CA PHE A 261 2.43 7.83 -1.89
C PHE A 261 2.61 8.55 -0.55
N ILE A 262 1.55 8.64 0.28
CA ILE A 262 1.66 9.19 1.64
C ILE A 262 2.76 8.48 2.43
N LEU A 263 2.81 7.14 2.37
CA LEU A 263 3.77 6.35 3.11
C LEU A 263 5.20 6.55 2.60
N ARG A 264 5.39 6.61 1.27
CA ARG A 264 6.68 6.92 0.63
C ARG A 264 7.18 8.28 1.07
N ALA A 265 6.39 9.32 0.83
CA ALA A 265 6.71 10.68 1.25
C ALA A 265 6.96 10.79 2.77
N TYR A 266 6.18 10.08 3.59
CA TYR A 266 6.34 10.10 5.04
C TYR A 266 7.64 9.48 5.53
N TYR A 267 8.02 8.28 5.04
CA TYR A 267 9.27 7.69 5.49
C TYR A 267 10.47 8.48 4.97
N GLU A 268 10.39 9.04 3.77
CA GLU A 268 11.44 9.89 3.20
C GLU A 268 11.65 11.17 4.01
N ASP A 269 10.55 11.80 4.44
CA ASP A 269 10.59 13.00 5.29
C ASP A 269 11.21 12.68 6.65
N VAL A 270 10.71 11.63 7.33
CA VAL A 270 11.10 11.35 8.73
C VAL A 270 12.48 10.68 8.86
N LEU A 271 12.88 9.81 7.91
CA LEU A 271 14.14 9.06 8.01
C LEU A 271 15.29 9.73 7.24
N TYR A 272 14.98 10.46 6.16
CA TYR A 272 16.01 11.01 5.27
C TYR A 272 15.93 12.54 5.13
N ASN A 273 14.99 13.20 5.80
CA ASN A 273 14.74 14.65 5.68
C ASN A 273 14.48 15.10 4.23
N VAL A 274 13.82 14.24 3.44
CA VAL A 274 13.42 14.53 2.06
C VAL A 274 11.92 14.78 2.04
N HIS A 275 11.53 16.03 1.87
CA HIS A 275 10.12 16.42 1.86
C HIS A 275 9.57 16.40 0.43
N ILE A 276 8.62 15.50 0.18
CA ILE A 276 7.95 15.33 -1.12
C ILE A 276 6.46 15.52 -0.93
N THR A 277 5.83 16.30 -1.80
CA THR A 277 4.38 16.49 -1.86
C THR A 277 3.86 16.11 -3.24
N ILE A 278 2.55 15.95 -3.38
CA ILE A 278 1.94 15.63 -4.68
C ILE A 278 2.25 16.66 -5.76
N GLY A 279 2.53 17.92 -5.39
CA GLY A 279 2.89 18.98 -6.33
C GLY A 279 4.29 18.84 -6.93
N ASP A 280 5.13 18.00 -6.33
CA ASP A 280 6.49 17.73 -6.81
C ASP A 280 6.54 16.56 -7.81
N VAL A 281 5.42 15.84 -7.97
CA VAL A 281 5.33 14.71 -8.90
C VAL A 281 5.04 15.24 -10.32
N PRO A 282 5.85 14.88 -11.33
CA PRO A 282 5.59 15.32 -12.71
C PRO A 282 4.23 14.83 -13.22
N ASP A 283 3.47 15.70 -13.89
CA ASP A 283 2.15 15.36 -14.49
C ASP A 283 2.22 14.17 -15.46
N GLU A 284 3.39 13.92 -16.07
CA GLU A 284 3.64 12.80 -16.99
C GLU A 284 3.77 11.43 -16.29
N ALA A 285 3.85 11.38 -14.95
CA ALA A 285 3.83 10.13 -14.19
C ALA A 285 2.46 9.41 -14.26
N GLY A 286 1.42 10.10 -14.74
CA GLY A 286 0.09 9.55 -15.01
C GLY A 286 -0.11 9.00 -16.43
N ALA A 287 0.97 8.76 -17.19
CA ALA A 287 0.86 8.08 -18.47
C ALA A 287 0.29 6.66 -18.26
N TYR A 288 -0.93 6.47 -18.73
CA TYR A 288 -1.64 5.20 -18.83
C TYR A 288 -0.72 4.10 -19.38
N TYR A 289 -0.14 3.28 -18.50
CA TYR A 289 0.58 2.09 -18.94
C TYR A 289 -0.45 0.98 -19.19
N PRO A 290 -0.59 0.51 -20.44
CA PRO A 290 -1.53 -0.54 -20.79
C PRO A 290 -1.22 -1.81 -19.99
N ALA A 291 -2.26 -2.65 -19.84
CA ALA A 291 -2.24 -3.96 -19.19
C ALA A 291 -0.85 -4.62 -19.27
N VAL A 292 -0.31 -4.92 -18.09
CA VAL A 292 1.03 -5.46 -17.89
C VAL A 292 1.29 -6.57 -18.92
N PRO A 293 2.31 -6.44 -19.79
CA PRO A 293 2.74 -7.56 -20.59
C PRO A 293 3.24 -8.64 -19.63
N ASN A 294 2.67 -9.83 -19.76
CA ASN A 294 3.08 -11.03 -19.06
C ASN A 294 4.61 -11.15 -19.03
N ARG A 295 5.19 -11.08 -17.82
CA ARG A 295 6.61 -11.26 -17.42
C ARG A 295 7.36 -9.95 -17.17
N ALA A 296 7.37 -9.52 -15.91
CA ALA A 296 8.50 -8.79 -15.35
C ALA A 296 9.50 -9.79 -14.74
N ARG A 297 10.78 -9.42 -14.66
CA ARG A 297 11.84 -10.20 -14.02
C ARG A 297 12.44 -9.32 -12.94
N ILE A 298 12.27 -9.68 -11.67
CA ILE A 298 12.97 -8.99 -10.58
C ILE A 298 14.40 -9.55 -10.56
N GLU A 299 15.34 -8.73 -11.02
CA GLU A 299 16.77 -8.96 -10.83
C GLU A 299 17.21 -8.22 -9.57
N SER A 300 17.70 -8.95 -8.57
CA SER A 300 18.34 -8.32 -7.43
C SER A 300 19.66 -7.68 -7.85
N SER A 301 19.95 -6.47 -7.34
CA SER A 301 21.29 -5.87 -7.42
C SER A 301 22.34 -6.65 -6.61
N ILE A 302 21.89 -7.59 -5.77
CA ILE A 302 22.70 -8.59 -5.08
C ILE A 302 22.74 -9.86 -5.97
N PRO A 303 23.88 -10.21 -6.59
CA PRO A 303 24.02 -11.43 -7.38
C PRO A 303 23.69 -12.66 -6.55
N GLY A 304 22.94 -13.61 -7.12
CA GLY A 304 22.53 -14.84 -6.45
C GLY A 304 21.16 -14.76 -5.75
N LEU A 305 20.57 -13.58 -5.58
CA LEU A 305 19.19 -13.45 -5.13
C LEU A 305 18.25 -13.47 -6.35
N GLU A 306 17.80 -14.66 -6.74
CA GLU A 306 16.71 -14.81 -7.70
C GLU A 306 15.37 -14.60 -7.01
N ILE A 307 14.68 -13.49 -7.29
CA ILE A 307 13.29 -13.29 -6.89
C ILE A 307 12.42 -13.85 -8.02
N GLN A 308 12.09 -15.14 -7.90
CA GLN A 308 11.17 -15.80 -8.82
C GLN A 308 9.73 -15.63 -8.33
N GLY A 309 8.89 -14.95 -9.12
CA GLY A 309 7.49 -14.75 -8.76
C GLY A 309 6.83 -13.58 -9.48
N PHE A 310 6.70 -13.67 -10.80
CA PHE A 310 5.58 -13.01 -11.49
C PHE A 310 4.68 -14.10 -12.05
N VAL A 311 3.61 -14.37 -11.32
CA VAL A 311 2.40 -14.92 -11.92
C VAL A 311 1.41 -13.76 -11.90
N LEU A 312 1.43 -12.95 -12.96
CA LEU A 312 0.25 -12.19 -13.33
C LEU A 312 -0.58 -13.17 -14.15
N THR A 313 -1.50 -13.85 -13.49
CA THR A 313 -2.63 -14.51 -14.18
C THR A 313 -3.68 -13.47 -14.47
#